data_AF-A0A941U8R8-F1
#
_entry.id   AF-A0A941U8R8-F1
#
_cell.length_a   1.000
_cell.length_b   1.000
_cell.length_c   1.000
_cell.angle_alpha   90.00
_cell.angle_beta   90.00
_cell.angle_gamma   90.00
#
_symmetry.space_group_name_H-M   'P 1'
#
loop_
_entity.id
_entity.type
_entity.pdbx_description
1 polymer ?
#
loop_
_entity_poly.entity_id
_entity_poly.type
_entity_poly.pdbx_seq_one_letter_code
_entity_poly.pdbx_strand_id
1 'polypeptide(L)'
;MKFKIKKIILPLFFSLTSFGVFSNTNDCIHEAAQCFKINPLIIRAIIWQESNNRQNVISVNKNKTIDIGVMQINSIHFDNLRSQGISEKELKENSCSNVFSGAWILNNVIQDAGYTWEGIGRYHSKTPMFRDRYISGLIEIIVNNNKIINDIQIPYKTGIREKFHCR
;
A
#
# COMPACT_ATOMS: atom_id res chain seq x y z
N MET A 1 -30.52 73.34 -19.39
CA MET A 1 -30.03 72.50 -18.28
C MET A 1 -29.22 71.34 -18.89
N LYS A 2 -27.88 71.33 -18.77
CA LYS A 2 -27.00 70.32 -19.40
C LYS A 2 -26.67 69.21 -18.39
N PHE A 3 -27.20 68.01 -18.57
CA PHE A 3 -26.83 66.84 -17.75
C PHE A 3 -25.53 66.20 -18.30
N LYS A 4 -24.47 66.18 -17.48
CA LYS A 4 -23.23 65.42 -17.74
C LYS A 4 -23.37 64.03 -17.14
N ILE A 5 -23.46 63.00 -17.98
CA ILE A 5 -23.39 61.60 -17.57
C ILE A 5 -21.91 61.26 -17.30
N LYS A 6 -21.55 61.04 -16.03
CA LYS A 6 -20.22 60.49 -15.68
C LYS A 6 -20.21 59.00 -16.02
N LYS A 7 -19.38 58.58 -16.98
CA LYS A 7 -19.10 57.17 -17.25
C LYS A 7 -18.32 56.60 -16.06
N ILE A 8 -18.97 55.76 -15.25
CA ILE A 8 -18.31 54.97 -14.20
C ILE A 8 -17.76 53.73 -14.89
N ILE A 9 -16.45 53.67 -15.07
CA ILE A 9 -15.75 52.46 -15.53
C ILE A 9 -15.51 51.61 -14.29
N LEU A 10 -16.30 50.55 -14.13
CA LEU A 10 -16.12 49.55 -13.07
C LEU A 10 -14.96 48.63 -13.48
N PRO A 11 -13.90 48.47 -12.65
CA PRO A 11 -12.79 47.60 -13.02
C PRO A 11 -13.26 46.14 -12.90
N LEU A 12 -13.22 45.40 -14.00
CA LEU A 12 -13.40 43.96 -14.00
C LEU A 12 -12.19 43.34 -13.28
N PHE A 13 -12.30 43.08 -11.98
CA PHE A 13 -11.34 42.27 -11.25
C PHE A 13 -11.44 40.83 -11.76
N PHE A 14 -10.57 40.46 -12.70
CA PHE A 14 -10.41 39.07 -13.12
C PHE A 14 -9.75 38.32 -11.97
N SER A 15 -10.56 37.74 -11.09
CA SER A 15 -10.08 36.93 -9.97
C SER A 15 -9.40 35.69 -10.56
N LEU A 16 -8.06 35.65 -10.52
CA LEU A 16 -7.28 34.44 -10.75
C LEU A 16 -7.63 33.47 -9.62
N THR A 17 -8.69 32.69 -9.83
CA THR A 17 -8.94 31.51 -9.03
C THR A 17 -7.89 30.48 -9.43
N SER A 18 -6.82 30.38 -8.63
CA SER A 18 -5.89 29.27 -8.71
C SER A 18 -6.70 28.00 -8.42
N PHE A 19 -7.07 27.27 -9.47
CA PHE A 19 -7.52 25.89 -9.33
C PHE A 19 -6.35 25.11 -8.73
N GLY A 20 -6.42 24.83 -7.44
CA GLY A 20 -5.49 23.91 -6.80
C GLY A 20 -5.58 22.58 -7.52
N VAL A 21 -4.52 22.20 -8.23
CA VAL A 21 -4.40 20.86 -8.79
C VAL A 21 -4.28 19.91 -7.61
N PHE A 22 -5.36 19.18 -7.30
CA PHE A 22 -5.29 18.06 -6.37
C PHE A 22 -4.41 16.98 -7.01
N SER A 23 -3.13 16.95 -6.65
CA SER A 23 -2.27 15.82 -6.96
C SER A 23 -2.73 14.65 -6.09
N ASN A 24 -3.50 13.73 -6.68
CA ASN A 24 -3.63 12.39 -6.13
C ASN A 24 -2.27 11.71 -6.36
N THR A 25 -1.31 11.98 -5.47
CA THR A 25 -0.10 11.16 -5.43
C THR A 25 -0.55 9.77 -4.99
N ASN A 26 -0.76 8.86 -5.93
CA ASN A 26 -0.91 7.45 -5.60
C ASN A 26 0.35 7.07 -4.83
N ASP A 27 0.16 6.65 -3.59
CA ASP A 27 1.24 6.17 -2.76
C ASP A 27 1.64 4.76 -3.23
N CYS A 28 2.68 4.20 -2.63
CA CYS A 28 3.17 2.90 -3.02
C CYS A 28 2.12 1.77 -2.83
N ILE A 29 1.22 1.92 -1.86
CA ILE A 29 0.13 0.97 -1.63
C ILE A 29 -0.82 0.98 -2.82
N HIS A 30 -1.25 2.16 -3.28
CA HIS A 30 -2.13 2.28 -4.44
C HIS A 30 -1.48 1.72 -5.71
N GLU A 31 -0.19 1.99 -5.94
CA GLU A 31 0.53 1.48 -7.10
C GLU A 31 0.68 -0.06 -7.07
N ALA A 32 1.01 -0.64 -5.91
CA ALA A 32 1.10 -2.09 -5.74
C ALA A 32 -0.28 -2.76 -5.88
N ALA A 33 -1.32 -2.17 -5.29
CA ALA A 33 -2.71 -2.61 -5.42
C ALA A 33 -3.15 -2.68 -6.89
N GLN A 34 -2.86 -1.64 -7.68
CA GLN A 34 -3.16 -1.62 -9.11
C GLN A 34 -2.35 -2.67 -9.87
N CYS A 35 -1.04 -2.76 -9.61
CA CYS A 35 -0.13 -3.69 -10.29
C CYS A 35 -0.56 -5.15 -10.16
N PHE A 36 -1.12 -5.52 -9.01
CA PHE A 36 -1.48 -6.90 -8.69
C PHE A 36 -2.99 -7.15 -8.58
N LYS A 37 -3.82 -6.15 -8.94
CA LYS A 37 -5.29 -6.22 -8.87
C LYS A 37 -5.82 -6.59 -7.47
N ILE A 38 -5.18 -6.07 -6.43
CA ILE A 38 -5.57 -6.28 -5.03
C ILE A 38 -6.26 -5.01 -4.53
N ASN A 39 -7.36 -5.15 -3.77
CA ASN A 39 -7.98 -4.01 -3.11
C ASN A 39 -6.98 -3.35 -2.13
N PRO A 40 -6.69 -2.05 -2.24
CA PRO A 40 -5.71 -1.37 -1.39
C PRO A 40 -6.05 -1.43 0.11
N LEU A 41 -7.32 -1.58 0.49
CA LEU A 41 -7.71 -1.79 1.89
C LEU A 41 -7.15 -3.08 2.48
N ILE A 42 -7.01 -4.14 1.66
CA ILE A 42 -6.41 -5.41 2.12
C ILE A 42 -4.92 -5.20 2.41
N ILE A 43 -4.20 -4.49 1.54
CA ILE A 43 -2.78 -4.18 1.75
C ILE A 43 -2.60 -3.33 3.02
N ARG A 44 -3.43 -2.30 3.21
CA ARG A 44 -3.43 -1.46 4.43
C ARG A 44 -3.72 -2.27 5.69
N ALA A 45 -4.69 -3.17 5.65
CA ALA A 45 -5.02 -4.04 6.77
C ALA A 45 -3.87 -4.98 7.13
N ILE A 46 -3.20 -5.57 6.12
CA ILE A 46 -2.00 -6.40 6.33
C ILE A 46 -0.89 -5.56 6.95
N ILE A 47 -0.58 -4.38 6.41
CA ILE A 47 0.41 -3.46 6.99
C ILE A 47 0.12 -3.18 8.48
N TRP A 48 -1.14 -2.89 8.79
CA TRP A 48 -1.55 -2.63 10.17
C TRP A 48 -1.37 -3.86 11.07
N GLN A 49 -1.81 -5.03 10.62
CA GLN A 49 -1.72 -6.27 11.38
C GLN A 49 -0.27 -6.75 11.59
N GLU A 50 0.57 -6.61 10.57
CA GLU A 50 1.96 -7.08 10.60
C GLU A 50 2.88 -6.18 11.41
N SER A 51 2.77 -4.86 11.23
CA SER A 51 3.75 -3.94 11.81
C SER A 51 3.16 -2.78 12.60
N ASN A 52 1.83 -2.60 12.59
CA ASN A 52 1.18 -1.37 13.05
C ASN A 52 1.72 -0.14 12.29
N ASN A 53 1.94 -0.30 10.97
CA ASN A 53 2.57 0.69 10.07
C ASN A 53 4.00 1.11 10.49
N ARG A 54 4.74 0.25 11.20
CA ARG A 54 6.15 0.51 11.54
C ARG A 54 7.05 0.04 10.40
N GLN A 55 7.63 0.98 9.68
CA GLN A 55 8.33 0.73 8.42
C GLN A 55 9.67 -0.01 8.53
N ASN A 56 10.40 0.16 9.63
CA ASN A 56 11.77 -0.34 9.80
C ASN A 56 11.85 -1.40 10.90
N VAL A 57 10.90 -2.34 10.92
CA VAL A 57 10.85 -3.43 11.92
C VAL A 57 11.48 -4.69 11.35
N ILE A 58 12.32 -5.35 12.14
CA ILE A 58 12.83 -6.68 11.86
C ILE A 58 12.44 -7.58 13.04
N SER A 59 11.81 -8.70 12.73
CA SER A 59 11.41 -9.71 13.72
C SER A 59 12.18 -11.01 13.47
N VAL A 60 12.57 -11.71 14.52
CA VAL A 60 13.25 -13.01 14.44
C VAL A 60 12.30 -14.09 14.93
N ASN A 61 12.00 -15.05 14.08
CA ASN A 61 11.11 -16.17 14.39
C ASN A 61 11.83 -17.29 15.13
N LYS A 62 11.06 -18.14 15.82
CA LYS A 62 11.60 -19.30 16.57
C LYS A 62 12.39 -20.27 15.69
N ASN A 63 12.02 -20.39 14.41
CA ASN A 63 12.70 -21.21 13.41
C ASN A 63 13.92 -20.51 12.77
N LYS A 64 14.34 -19.36 13.31
CA LYS A 64 15.47 -18.52 12.85
C LYS A 64 15.25 -17.82 11.50
N THR A 65 14.06 -17.91 10.90
CA THR A 65 13.69 -17.00 9.81
C THR A 65 13.51 -15.58 10.35
N ILE A 66 13.62 -14.59 9.47
CA ILE A 66 13.38 -13.18 9.82
C ILE A 66 12.26 -12.59 8.99
N ASP A 67 11.52 -11.66 9.57
CA ASP A 67 10.51 -10.86 8.88
C ASP A 67 10.96 -9.41 8.78
N ILE A 68 10.83 -8.81 7.60
CA ILE A 68 11.35 -7.47 7.32
C ILE A 68 10.23 -6.50 6.96
N GLY A 69 10.29 -5.33 7.59
CA GLY A 69 9.61 -4.11 7.16
C GLY A 69 8.12 -4.07 7.42
N VAL A 70 7.45 -3.14 6.76
CA VAL A 70 6.05 -2.76 7.03
C VAL A 70 5.04 -3.88 6.79
N MET A 71 5.32 -4.79 5.86
CA MET A 71 4.50 -5.99 5.59
C MET A 71 5.11 -7.28 6.16
N GLN A 72 6.18 -7.17 6.97
CA GLN A 72 6.86 -8.30 7.63
C GLN A 72 7.18 -9.46 6.65
N ILE A 73 7.93 -9.14 5.58
CA ILE A 73 8.31 -10.11 4.55
C ILE A 73 9.26 -11.15 5.11
N ASN A 74 8.82 -12.40 5.17
CA ASN A 74 9.62 -13.50 5.70
C ASN A 74 10.80 -13.89 4.78
N SER A 75 11.93 -14.26 5.38
CA SER A 75 13.16 -14.64 4.68
C SER A 75 13.04 -15.85 3.76
N ILE A 76 12.00 -16.69 3.91
CA ILE A 76 11.72 -17.78 2.96
C ILE A 76 11.43 -17.27 1.54
N HIS A 77 11.02 -16.00 1.38
CA HIS A 77 10.72 -15.42 0.08
C HIS A 77 11.92 -14.72 -0.58
N PHE A 78 13.06 -14.60 0.11
CA PHE A 78 14.16 -13.76 -0.37
C PHE A 78 14.74 -14.21 -1.71
N ASP A 79 14.86 -15.51 -1.96
CA ASP A 79 15.39 -15.99 -3.24
C ASP A 79 14.44 -15.71 -4.40
N ASN A 80 13.14 -15.84 -4.16
CA ASN A 80 12.11 -15.47 -5.13
C ASN A 80 12.13 -13.96 -5.42
N LEU A 81 12.25 -13.12 -4.38
CA LEU A 81 12.31 -11.66 -4.53
C LEU A 81 13.62 -11.22 -5.20
N ARG A 82 14.73 -11.91 -4.94
CA ARG A 82 16.01 -11.67 -5.61
C ARG A 82 15.89 -11.88 -7.12
N SER A 83 15.11 -12.87 -7.57
CA SER A 83 14.81 -13.08 -8.99
C SER A 83 14.08 -11.90 -9.63
N GLN A 84 13.35 -11.10 -8.84
CA GLN A 84 12.69 -9.86 -9.27
C GLN A 84 13.62 -8.63 -9.14
N GLY A 85 14.89 -8.81 -8.77
CA GLY A 85 15.82 -7.70 -8.53
C GLY A 85 15.61 -6.95 -7.20
N ILE A 86 14.98 -7.61 -6.23
CA ILE A 86 14.80 -7.10 -4.86
C ILE A 86 15.79 -7.80 -3.92
N SER A 87 16.72 -7.02 -3.36
CA SER A 87 17.67 -7.51 -2.36
C SER A 87 17.09 -7.40 -0.94
N GLU A 88 17.66 -8.14 0.00
CA GLU A 88 17.33 -7.98 1.43
C GLU A 88 17.60 -6.55 1.91
N LYS A 89 18.69 -5.93 1.44
CA LYS A 89 19.02 -4.52 1.75
C LYS A 89 17.90 -3.58 1.27
N GLU A 90 17.44 -3.75 0.04
CA GLU A 90 16.33 -2.97 -0.52
C GLU A 90 15.04 -3.17 0.30
N LEU A 91 14.73 -4.39 0.73
CA LEU A 91 13.56 -4.67 1.59
C LEU A 91 13.62 -3.93 2.94
N LYS A 92 14.83 -3.77 3.51
CA LYS A 92 15.04 -3.09 4.79
C LYS A 92 14.99 -1.57 4.66
N GLU A 93 15.57 -1.03 3.59
CA GLU A 93 15.79 0.41 3.43
C GLU A 93 14.64 1.11 2.68
N ASN A 94 13.82 0.36 1.95
CA ASN A 94 12.77 0.92 1.10
C ASN A 94 11.41 0.27 1.39
N SER A 95 10.57 0.98 2.14
CA SER A 95 9.22 0.50 2.47
C SER A 95 8.33 0.34 1.24
N CYS A 96 8.57 1.08 0.16
CA CYS A 96 7.82 0.86 -1.08
C CYS A 96 8.20 -0.48 -1.73
N SER A 97 9.48 -0.83 -1.75
CA SER A 97 9.94 -2.17 -2.14
C SER A 97 9.32 -3.26 -1.27
N ASN A 98 9.24 -3.02 0.04
CA ASN A 98 8.60 -3.94 0.98
C ASN A 98 7.11 -4.15 0.66
N VAL A 99 6.38 -3.07 0.38
CA VAL A 99 4.95 -3.11 0.00
C VAL A 99 4.74 -3.87 -1.31
N PHE A 100 5.50 -3.55 -2.36
CA PHE A 100 5.41 -4.28 -3.63
C PHE A 100 5.75 -5.76 -3.47
N SER A 101 6.76 -6.08 -2.66
CA SER A 101 7.15 -7.47 -2.40
C SER A 101 6.04 -8.24 -1.67
N GLY A 102 5.42 -7.64 -0.65
CA GLY A 102 4.30 -8.24 0.07
C GLY A 102 3.07 -8.42 -0.81
N ALA A 103 2.73 -7.42 -1.62
CA ALA A 103 1.62 -7.50 -2.57
C ALA A 103 1.87 -8.55 -3.67
N TRP A 104 3.11 -8.69 -4.15
CA TRP A 104 3.50 -9.73 -5.11
C TRP A 104 3.36 -11.13 -4.50
N ILE A 105 3.82 -11.33 -3.26
CA ILE A 105 3.65 -12.61 -2.53
C ILE A 105 2.16 -12.91 -2.35
N LEU A 106 1.37 -11.94 -1.88
CA LEU A 106 -0.07 -12.08 -1.71
C LEU A 106 -0.76 -12.45 -3.02
N ASN A 107 -0.40 -11.80 -4.12
CA ASN A 107 -0.93 -12.14 -5.44
C ASN A 107 -0.60 -13.58 -5.85
N ASN A 108 0.64 -14.04 -5.67
CA ASN A 108 1.00 -15.42 -6.01
C ASN A 108 0.14 -16.44 -5.24
N VAL A 109 -0.13 -16.16 -3.97
CA VAL A 109 -0.98 -17.03 -3.15
C VAL A 109 -2.45 -16.94 -3.55
N ILE A 110 -2.96 -15.75 -3.88
CA ILE A 110 -4.32 -15.55 -4.40
C ILE A 110 -4.51 -16.26 -5.75
N GLN A 111 -3.49 -16.26 -6.61
CA GLN A 111 -3.54 -16.94 -7.90
C GLN A 111 -3.61 -18.48 -7.75
N ASP A 112 -3.04 -19.03 -6.68
CA ASP A 112 -3.10 -20.46 -6.34
C ASP A 112 -4.42 -20.84 -5.63
N ALA A 113 -4.87 -20.01 -4.69
CA ALA A 113 -5.96 -20.35 -3.77
C ALA A 113 -7.31 -19.67 -4.08
N GLY A 114 -7.34 -18.77 -5.06
CA GLY A 114 -8.48 -17.92 -5.37
C GLY A 114 -8.50 -16.62 -4.55
N TYR A 115 -9.14 -15.58 -5.11
CA TYR A 115 -9.28 -14.30 -4.44
C TYR A 115 -10.44 -14.32 -3.42
N THR A 116 -10.22 -15.04 -2.33
CA THR A 116 -11.15 -15.22 -1.21
C THR A 116 -10.45 -14.86 0.10
N TRP A 117 -11.20 -14.74 1.19
CA TRP A 117 -10.60 -14.58 2.52
C TRP A 117 -9.64 -15.71 2.86
N GLU A 118 -9.96 -16.95 2.47
CA GLU A 118 -9.04 -18.08 2.63
C GLU A 118 -7.72 -17.85 1.88
N GLY A 119 -7.80 -17.44 0.61
CA GLY A 119 -6.62 -17.14 -0.20
C GLY A 119 -5.78 -16.00 0.36
N ILE A 120 -6.42 -14.92 0.84
CA ILE A 120 -5.73 -13.81 1.51
C ILE A 120 -5.03 -14.28 2.78
N GLY A 121 -5.71 -15.07 3.62
CA GLY A 121 -5.14 -15.57 4.88
C GLY A 121 -3.91 -16.45 4.69
N ARG A 122 -3.77 -17.10 3.53
CA ARG A 122 -2.59 -17.90 3.18
C ARG A 122 -1.32 -17.07 3.00
N TYR A 123 -1.42 -15.75 2.91
CA TYR A 123 -0.27 -14.84 3.07
C TYR A 123 0.47 -15.10 4.38
N HIS A 124 -0.28 -15.29 5.47
CA HIS A 124 0.27 -15.54 6.80
C HIS A 124 0.56 -17.03 7.04
N SER A 125 -0.39 -17.92 6.73
CA SER A 125 -0.21 -19.36 6.96
C SER A 125 -1.15 -20.23 6.13
N LYS A 126 -0.67 -21.41 5.72
CA LYS A 126 -1.51 -22.46 5.12
C LYS A 126 -2.26 -23.29 6.17
N THR A 127 -1.85 -23.26 7.43
CA THR A 127 -2.49 -24.03 8.50
C THR A 127 -3.81 -23.36 8.91
N PRO A 128 -4.96 -24.04 8.81
CA PRO A 128 -6.29 -23.42 9.01
C PRO A 128 -6.42 -22.61 10.30
N MET A 129 -5.95 -23.14 11.44
CA MET A 129 -6.04 -22.45 12.73
C MET A 129 -5.34 -21.07 12.73
N PHE A 130 -4.13 -20.96 12.16
CA PHE A 130 -3.38 -19.71 12.13
C PHE A 130 -3.92 -18.77 11.06
N ARG A 131 -4.27 -19.33 9.90
CA ARG A 131 -4.89 -18.62 8.77
C ARG A 131 -6.19 -17.94 9.19
N ASP A 132 -7.10 -18.69 9.80
CA ASP A 132 -8.45 -18.21 10.11
C ASP A 132 -8.41 -17.16 11.24
N ARG A 133 -7.51 -17.33 12.22
CA ARG A 133 -7.24 -16.28 13.21
C ARG A 133 -6.72 -15.00 12.55
N TYR A 134 -5.80 -15.13 11.60
CA TYR A 134 -5.26 -13.99 10.87
C TYR A 134 -6.34 -13.26 10.07
N ILE A 135 -7.20 -14.02 9.37
CA ILE A 135 -8.35 -13.50 8.62
C ILE A 135 -9.30 -12.71 9.52
N SER A 136 -9.66 -13.26 10.70
CA SER A 136 -10.54 -12.57 11.65
C SER A 136 -9.95 -11.22 12.06
N GLY A 137 -8.64 -11.14 12.30
CA GLY A 137 -7.95 -9.88 12.58
C GLY A 137 -8.05 -8.87 11.42
N LEU A 138 -7.84 -9.32 10.17
CA LEU A 138 -7.95 -8.44 9.01
C LEU A 138 -9.36 -7.88 8.86
N ILE A 139 -10.38 -8.73 9.03
CA ILE A 139 -11.78 -8.33 8.97
C ILE A 139 -12.08 -7.31 10.07
N GLU A 140 -11.63 -7.56 11.31
CA GLU A 140 -11.80 -6.64 12.43
C GLU A 140 -11.19 -5.26 12.12
N ILE A 141 -9.96 -5.23 11.62
CA ILE A 141 -9.26 -4.00 11.23
C ILE A 141 -10.04 -3.25 10.14
N ILE A 142 -10.51 -3.96 9.11
CA ILE A 142 -11.24 -3.35 7.99
C ILE A 142 -12.59 -2.78 8.45
N VAL A 143 -13.30 -3.49 9.33
CA VAL A 143 -14.64 -3.06 9.79
C VAL A 143 -14.54 -1.94 10.82
N ASN A 144 -13.63 -2.05 11.80
CA ASN A 144 -13.60 -1.16 12.96
C ASN A 144 -12.56 -0.04 12.88
N ASN A 145 -11.49 -0.24 12.10
CA ASN A 145 -10.37 0.69 12.01
C ASN A 145 -10.23 1.31 10.61
N ASN A 146 -11.27 1.25 9.77
CA ASN A 146 -11.24 1.75 8.40
C ASN A 146 -10.67 3.18 8.28
N LYS A 147 -11.09 4.09 9.18
CA LYS A 147 -10.58 5.46 9.20
C LYS A 147 -9.06 5.52 9.44
N ILE A 148 -8.55 4.74 10.39
CA ILE A 148 -7.13 4.69 10.75
C ILE A 148 -6.32 4.11 9.59
N ILE A 149 -6.78 3.00 9.01
CA ILE A 149 -6.00 2.34 7.96
C ILE A 149 -6.03 3.12 6.64
N ASN A 150 -7.07 3.92 6.38
CA ASN A 150 -7.12 4.79 5.19
C ASN A 150 -6.06 5.89 5.19
N ASP A 151 -5.59 6.28 6.37
CA ASP A 151 -4.53 7.27 6.52
C ASP A 151 -3.12 6.65 6.39
N ILE A 152 -3.02 5.31 6.29
CA ILE A 152 -1.75 4.64 6.02
C ILE A 152 -1.32 4.97 4.60
N GLN A 153 -0.19 5.68 4.53
CA GLN A 153 0.48 6.03 3.29
C GLN A 153 1.94 5.57 3.33
N ILE A 154 2.38 4.95 2.24
CA ILE A 154 3.80 4.63 2.02
C ILE A 154 4.30 5.46 0.84
N PRO A 155 5.27 6.38 1.06
CA PRO A 155 5.78 7.21 -0.02
C PRO A 155 6.21 6.39 -1.23
N TYR A 156 5.73 6.79 -2.41
CA TYR A 156 6.12 6.14 -3.66
C TYR A 156 7.61 6.31 -3.93
N LYS A 157 8.23 5.27 -4.51
CA LYS A 157 9.61 5.28 -4.99
C LYS A 157 9.65 4.78 -6.42
N THR A 158 10.29 5.56 -7.29
CA THR A 158 10.49 5.25 -8.70
C THR A 158 11.38 4.01 -8.85
N GLY A 159 11.19 3.25 -9.94
CA GLY A 159 12.02 2.08 -10.25
C GLY A 159 11.65 0.81 -9.49
N ILE A 160 10.70 0.87 -8.55
CA ILE A 160 10.22 -0.32 -7.81
C ILE A 160 9.16 -1.06 -8.60
N ARG A 161 8.18 -0.36 -9.17
CA ARG A 161 7.08 -0.97 -9.92
C ARG A 161 7.59 -1.79 -11.11
N GLU A 162 8.60 -1.27 -11.80
CA GLU A 162 9.19 -1.85 -13.02
C GLU A 162 9.93 -3.17 -12.76
N LYS A 163 10.29 -3.45 -11.50
CA LYS A 163 10.91 -4.72 -11.10
C LYS A 163 9.93 -5.88 -11.07
N PHE A 164 8.63 -5.59 -11.05
CA PHE A 164 7.57 -6.59 -11.00
C PHE A 164 6.79 -6.61 -12.31
N HIS A 165 6.32 -7.79 -12.69
CA HIS A 165 5.41 -7.93 -13.83
C HIS A 165 3.96 -7.65 -13.40
N CYS A 166 3.53 -6.40 -13.55
CA CYS A 166 2.15 -5.98 -13.31
C CYS A 166 1.21 -6.52 -14.40
N ARG A 167 0.02 -6.98 -14.01
CA ARG A 167 -0.99 -7.54 -14.92
C ARG A 167 -2.32 -6.81 -14.81
#